data_AF-A0A0K1PR54-F1
#
_entry.id   AF-A0A0K1PR54-F1
#
_cell.length_a   1.000
_cell.length_b   1.000
_cell.length_c   1.000
_cell.angle_alpha   90.00
_cell.angle_beta   90.00
_cell.angle_gamma   90.00
#
_symmetry.space_group_name_H-M   'P 1'
#
loop_
_entity.id
_entity.type
_entity.pdbx_description
1 polymer ?
#
loop_
_entity_poly.entity_id
_entity_poly.type
_entity_poly.pdbx_seq_one_letter_code
_entity_poly.pdbx_strand_id
1 'polypeptide(L)'
;MRGDIVYRIYGRHQGRVNDSYFGTFRTRAEAEAEIANLVLREMHGQNWAAQYHNEGFVVREHAVATDFEVPTRPKPRDRYAVEIATVENGPGVWASLRATVLKRTEMNAFERICEYERDYPSMYQAFEPFRQAGRELALVSRHYTRAAVLDLASGKIIAEETEDPPGSGFCPIGFYVPDWWDIHDASTIPGSEYWNADDEWPLGDFGFVWGCHWGDDTSWKVQYLDLRRVHDGIIGRDDRFGYVKLATTPTVGSASLIFDSSTVGSAHATPSLPPAFIDVQRHAGKTRVRFNVELDFDLESGVVDADDLSGMNRSRA
;
A
#
# COMPACT_ATOMS: atom_id res chain seq x y z
N MET A 1 20.42 3.63 8.49
CA MET A 1 21.19 2.41 8.87
C MET A 1 22.59 2.28 8.25
N ARG A 2 23.13 3.26 7.50
CA ARG A 2 24.45 3.07 6.88
C ARG A 2 25.53 2.87 7.93
N GLY A 3 26.35 1.84 7.74
CA GLY A 3 27.42 1.46 8.67
C GLY A 3 26.98 0.52 9.80
N ASP A 4 25.68 0.29 9.98
CA ASP A 4 25.21 -0.75 10.90
C ASP A 4 25.71 -2.12 10.46
N ILE A 5 25.95 -3.02 11.41
CA ILE A 5 26.39 -4.39 11.13
C ILE A 5 25.19 -5.34 11.14
N VAL A 6 24.99 -6.05 10.03
CA VAL A 6 24.07 -7.19 9.94
C VAL A 6 24.84 -8.49 9.83
N TYR A 7 24.19 -9.59 10.17
CA TYR A 7 24.78 -10.91 10.28
C TYR A 7 24.18 -11.83 9.22
N ARG A 8 24.99 -12.19 8.21
CA ARG A 8 24.59 -13.05 7.10
C ARG A 8 24.96 -14.50 7.41
N ILE A 9 24.01 -15.42 7.22
CA ILE A 9 24.24 -16.86 7.39
C ILE A 9 24.58 -17.49 6.04
N TYR A 10 25.65 -18.28 6.03
CA TYR A 10 26.09 -19.06 4.89
C TYR A 10 26.27 -20.53 5.27
N GLY A 11 25.66 -21.45 4.52
CA GLY A 11 25.88 -22.88 4.66
C GLY A 11 27.02 -23.34 3.75
N ARG A 12 27.98 -24.06 4.33
CA ARG A 12 29.19 -24.54 3.65
C ARG A 12 29.03 -25.97 3.19
N HIS A 13 29.54 -26.29 2.01
CA HIS A 13 29.45 -27.63 1.44
C HIS A 13 30.80 -28.07 0.89
N GLN A 14 31.24 -29.27 1.29
CA GLN A 14 32.45 -29.89 0.80
C GLN A 14 32.43 -30.04 -0.73
N GLY A 15 33.43 -29.48 -1.39
CA GLY A 15 33.57 -29.57 -2.85
C GLY A 15 32.79 -28.52 -3.64
N ARG A 16 32.03 -27.62 -2.99
CA ARG A 16 31.49 -26.42 -3.65
C ARG A 16 32.44 -25.25 -3.42
N VAL A 17 32.62 -24.44 -4.45
CA VAL A 17 33.46 -23.23 -4.39
C VAL A 17 32.76 -22.11 -3.60
N ASN A 18 31.43 -22.03 -3.72
CA ASN A 18 30.64 -20.97 -3.12
C ASN A 18 29.76 -21.54 -2.00
N ASP A 19 29.68 -20.79 -0.90
CA ASP A 19 28.73 -21.06 0.16
C ASP A 19 27.31 -20.67 -0.27
N SER A 20 26.31 -21.30 0.33
CA SER A 20 24.90 -20.99 0.06
C SER A 20 24.35 -20.01 1.09
N TYR A 21 23.77 -18.91 0.65
CA TYR A 21 23.19 -17.89 1.52
C TYR A 21 21.83 -18.32 2.09
N PHE A 22 21.61 -18.11 3.38
CA PHE A 22 20.39 -18.54 4.10
C PHE A 22 19.54 -17.40 4.66
N GLY A 23 20.12 -16.23 4.88
CA GLY A 23 19.39 -15.11 5.46
C GLY A 23 20.32 -14.07 6.09
N THR A 24 19.73 -12.93 6.45
CA THR A 24 20.42 -11.81 7.10
C THR A 24 19.62 -11.36 8.31
N PHE A 25 20.31 -11.15 9.42
CA PHE A 25 19.73 -10.86 10.72
C PHE A 25 20.32 -9.59 11.31
N ARG A 26 19.56 -8.89 12.15
CA ARG A 26 20.01 -7.64 12.78
C ARG A 26 20.96 -7.90 13.93
N THR A 27 20.86 -9.07 14.56
CA THR A 27 21.71 -9.46 15.67
C THR A 27 22.37 -10.82 15.41
N ARG A 28 23.53 -11.03 16.04
CA ARG A 28 24.23 -12.31 15.99
C ARG A 28 23.41 -13.42 16.64
N ALA A 29 22.71 -13.11 17.74
CA ALA A 29 21.88 -14.08 18.45
C ALA A 29 20.72 -14.60 17.57
N GLU A 30 20.06 -13.73 16.80
CA GLU A 30 19.05 -14.15 15.82
C GLU A 30 19.65 -15.06 14.73
N ALA A 31 20.84 -14.70 14.22
CA ALA A 31 21.52 -15.53 13.23
C ALA A 31 21.88 -16.93 13.77
N GLU A 32 22.38 -17.00 15.00
CA GLU A 32 22.72 -18.27 15.65
C GLU A 32 21.47 -19.11 15.97
N ALA A 33 20.36 -18.46 16.38
CA ALA A 33 19.08 -19.14 16.56
C ALA A 33 18.55 -19.74 15.25
N GLU A 34 18.69 -19.02 14.13
CA GLU A 34 18.29 -19.56 12.83
C GLU A 34 19.21 -20.70 12.37
N ILE A 35 20.52 -20.63 12.63
CA ILE A 35 21.42 -21.77 12.39
C ILE A 35 20.94 -23.01 13.16
N ALA A 36 20.54 -22.85 14.42
CA ALA A 36 20.01 -23.97 15.21
C ALA A 36 18.74 -24.57 14.56
N ASN A 37 17.83 -23.74 14.05
CA ASN A 37 16.65 -24.20 13.30
C ASN A 37 17.04 -24.96 12.02
N LEU A 38 17.96 -24.41 11.23
CA LEU A 38 18.44 -25.01 9.98
C LEU A 38 19.11 -26.37 10.22
N VAL A 39 19.85 -26.53 11.33
CA VAL A 39 20.47 -27.79 11.72
C VAL A 39 19.44 -28.86 12.08
N LEU A 40 18.30 -28.48 12.65
CA LEU A 40 17.21 -29.41 13.02
C LEU A 40 16.30 -29.76 11.84
N ARG A 41 16.43 -29.08 10.69
CA ARG A 41 15.58 -29.30 9.53
C ARG A 41 15.81 -30.68 8.93
N GLU A 42 14.72 -31.42 8.74
CA GLU A 42 14.72 -32.71 8.04
C GLU A 42 14.10 -32.59 6.65
N MET A 43 14.60 -33.37 5.70
CA MET A 43 14.04 -33.53 4.37
C MET A 43 14.08 -35.01 3.98
N HIS A 44 12.93 -35.60 3.69
CA HIS A 44 12.78 -37.04 3.42
C HIS A 44 13.31 -37.96 4.56
N GLY A 45 13.13 -37.55 5.81
CA GLY A 45 13.55 -38.32 6.99
C GLY A 45 15.07 -38.34 7.22
N GLN A 46 15.80 -37.45 6.55
CA GLN A 46 17.24 -37.26 6.76
C GLN A 46 17.51 -35.82 7.20
N ASN A 47 18.56 -35.63 7.99
CA ASN A 47 19.01 -34.30 8.38
C ASN A 47 19.48 -33.53 7.14
N TRP A 48 18.76 -32.47 6.79
CA TRP A 48 18.98 -31.72 5.55
C TRP A 48 20.33 -30.98 5.59
N ALA A 49 20.70 -30.39 6.72
CA ALA A 49 21.98 -29.69 6.86
C ALA A 49 23.17 -30.66 6.71
N ALA A 50 23.11 -31.84 7.31
CA ALA A 50 24.16 -32.86 7.17
C ALA A 50 24.34 -33.33 5.72
N GLN A 51 23.24 -33.38 4.94
CA GLN A 51 23.27 -33.81 3.54
C GLN A 51 23.79 -32.71 2.58
N TYR A 52 23.35 -31.47 2.76
CA TYR A 52 23.59 -30.39 1.78
C TYR A 52 24.57 -29.31 2.24
N HIS A 53 24.86 -29.24 3.55
CA HIS A 53 25.74 -28.26 4.18
C HIS A 53 26.66 -28.94 5.21
N ASN A 54 27.35 -30.00 4.77
CA ASN A 54 28.11 -30.92 5.61
C ASN A 54 29.34 -30.29 6.31
N GLU A 55 29.73 -29.07 5.94
CA GLU A 55 30.76 -28.28 6.63
C GLU A 55 30.15 -27.29 7.66
N GLY A 56 28.84 -27.34 7.86
CA GLY A 56 28.10 -26.50 8.81
C GLY A 56 27.74 -25.12 8.24
N PHE A 57 27.47 -24.18 9.15
CA PHE A 57 27.08 -22.82 8.83
C PHE A 57 28.11 -21.83 9.39
N VAL A 58 28.29 -20.70 8.71
CA VAL A 58 29.11 -19.58 9.16
C VAL A 58 28.30 -18.30 9.16
N VAL A 59 28.54 -17.46 10.16
CA VAL A 59 27.99 -16.10 10.24
C VAL A 59 29.05 -15.12 9.76
N ARG A 60 28.68 -14.24 8.83
CA ARG A 60 29.53 -13.15 8.34
C ARG A 60 28.92 -11.81 8.70
N GLU A 61 29.71 -10.94 9.29
CA GLU A 61 29.34 -9.55 9.50
C GLU A 61 29.38 -8.79 8.18
N HIS A 62 28.38 -7.95 7.96
CA HIS A 62 28.28 -7.11 6.78
C HIS A 62 27.82 -5.71 7.16
N ALA A 63 28.57 -4.70 6.73
CA ALA A 63 28.18 -3.31 6.92
C ALA A 63 27.07 -2.92 5.94
N VAL A 64 25.99 -2.34 6.44
CA VAL A 64 24.87 -1.86 5.62
C VAL A 64 25.31 -0.64 4.80
N ALA A 65 25.11 -0.69 3.48
CA ALA A 65 25.55 0.34 2.55
C ALA A 65 24.54 1.48 2.32
N THR A 66 23.30 1.33 2.78
CA THR A 66 22.21 2.30 2.57
C THR A 66 21.74 2.91 3.89
N ASP A 67 21.20 4.12 3.79
CA ASP A 67 20.56 4.80 4.91
C ASP A 67 19.12 4.34 5.13
N PHE A 68 18.54 3.58 4.18
CA PHE A 68 17.17 3.12 4.25
C PHE A 68 16.87 2.31 5.51
N GLU A 69 15.74 2.62 6.13
CA GLU A 69 15.19 1.93 7.29
C GLU A 69 13.89 1.27 6.87
N VAL A 70 13.81 -0.05 7.09
CA VAL A 70 12.56 -0.80 6.90
C VAL A 70 11.47 -0.16 7.76
N PRO A 71 10.36 0.31 7.17
CA PRO A 71 9.30 0.97 7.93
C PRO A 71 8.79 0.10 9.07
N THR A 72 8.44 0.70 10.21
CA THR A 72 7.92 -0.06 11.34
C THR A 72 6.53 -0.63 11.06
N ARG A 73 6.19 -1.74 11.70
CA ARG A 73 4.79 -2.20 11.81
C ARG A 73 4.17 -1.67 13.11
N PRO A 74 2.83 -1.52 13.18
CA PRO A 74 1.87 -1.75 12.10
C PRO A 74 1.89 -0.63 11.03
N LYS A 75 1.43 -0.90 9.80
CA LYS A 75 1.42 0.11 8.73
C LYS A 75 0.32 1.15 8.97
N PRO A 76 0.30 2.31 8.28
CA PRO A 76 -0.67 3.37 8.59
C PRO A 76 -2.12 2.90 8.45
N ARG A 77 -2.45 2.08 7.44
CA ARG A 77 -3.80 1.50 7.27
C ARG A 77 -4.30 0.69 8.46
N ASP A 78 -3.42 0.11 9.26
CA ASP A 78 -3.78 -0.65 10.46
C ASP A 78 -3.93 0.26 11.70
N ARG A 79 -3.39 1.47 11.65
CA ARG A 79 -3.32 2.41 12.77
C ARG A 79 -4.38 3.50 12.72
N TYR A 80 -4.86 3.87 11.55
CA TYR A 80 -5.82 4.95 11.40
C TYR A 80 -7.16 4.43 10.90
N ALA A 81 -8.22 5.03 11.42
CA ALA A 81 -9.59 4.79 11.02
C ALA A 81 -10.31 6.13 10.86
N VAL A 82 -11.49 6.08 10.24
CA VAL A 82 -12.36 7.25 10.12
C VAL A 82 -13.77 6.90 10.56
N GLU A 83 -14.33 7.73 11.42
CA GLU A 83 -15.75 7.70 11.79
C GLU A 83 -16.48 8.77 10.95
N ILE A 84 -17.69 8.46 10.50
CA ILE A 84 -18.44 9.32 9.59
C ILE A 84 -19.81 9.66 10.13
N ALA A 85 -20.25 10.89 9.93
CA ALA A 85 -21.59 11.34 10.26
C ALA A 85 -22.13 12.26 9.16
N THR A 86 -23.32 11.97 8.65
CA THR A 86 -24.03 12.86 7.73
C THR A 86 -24.43 14.15 8.44
N VAL A 87 -24.25 15.28 7.76
CA VAL A 87 -24.62 16.61 8.23
C VAL A 87 -25.72 17.14 7.31
N GLU A 88 -26.92 17.30 7.86
CA GLU A 88 -28.04 17.91 7.14
C GLU A 88 -27.75 19.39 6.86
N ASN A 89 -27.89 19.77 5.60
CA ASN A 89 -27.73 21.15 5.16
C ASN A 89 -29.08 21.84 4.98
N GLY A 90 -29.06 23.16 4.74
CA GLY A 90 -30.29 23.93 4.55
C GLY A 90 -31.09 23.49 3.30
N PRO A 91 -32.37 23.90 3.19
CA PRO A 91 -33.22 23.54 2.06
C PRO A 91 -32.60 23.86 0.70
N GLY A 92 -32.59 22.88 -0.21
CA GLY A 92 -32.06 23.04 -1.57
C GLY A 92 -30.56 22.78 -1.73
N VAL A 93 -29.87 22.36 -0.68
CA VAL A 93 -28.45 21.99 -0.70
C VAL A 93 -28.31 20.51 -0.34
N TRP A 94 -27.39 19.79 -0.98
CA TRP A 94 -27.07 18.41 -0.60
C TRP A 94 -26.49 18.36 0.80
N ALA A 95 -26.78 17.30 1.55
CA ALA A 95 -26.12 17.05 2.83
C ALA A 95 -24.61 16.91 2.66
N SER A 96 -23.85 17.28 3.68
CA SER A 96 -22.41 17.08 3.74
C SER A 96 -22.09 15.89 4.64
N LEU A 97 -20.83 15.52 4.72
CA LEU A 97 -20.36 14.43 5.55
C LEU A 97 -19.21 14.90 6.43
N ARG A 98 -19.34 14.72 7.74
CA ARG A 98 -18.27 14.93 8.70
C ARG A 98 -17.47 13.65 8.85
N ALA A 99 -16.16 13.75 8.63
CA ALA A 99 -15.22 12.66 8.81
C ALA A 99 -14.31 12.96 10.00
N THR A 100 -14.36 12.09 11.01
CA THR A 100 -13.52 12.15 12.22
C THR A 100 -12.38 11.16 12.09
N VAL A 101 -11.15 11.66 12.00
CA VAL A 101 -9.96 10.82 11.88
C VAL A 101 -9.53 10.35 13.26
N LEU A 102 -9.38 9.04 13.40
CA LEU A 102 -9.04 8.35 14.64
C LEU A 102 -7.71 7.62 14.49
N LYS A 103 -6.91 7.60 15.54
CA LYS A 103 -5.67 6.82 15.64
C LYS A 103 -5.81 5.75 16.71
N ARG A 104 -5.42 4.53 16.38
CA ARG A 104 -5.35 3.40 17.30
C ARG A 104 -4.17 3.58 18.24
N THR A 105 -4.43 3.50 19.55
CA THR A 105 -3.43 3.53 20.61
C THR A 105 -2.88 2.14 20.89
N GLU A 106 -1.81 2.06 21.69
CA GLU A 106 -1.21 0.78 22.11
C GLU A 106 -2.19 -0.14 22.85
N MET A 107 -3.20 0.45 23.53
CA MET A 107 -4.25 -0.30 24.23
C MET A 107 -5.42 -0.68 23.30
N ASN A 108 -5.24 -0.60 21.98
CA ASN A 108 -6.29 -0.78 20.97
C ASN A 108 -7.49 0.18 21.10
N ALA A 109 -7.38 1.26 21.86
CA ALA A 109 -8.39 2.31 21.90
C ALA A 109 -8.20 3.27 20.71
N PHE A 110 -9.21 4.09 20.40
CA PHE A 110 -9.10 5.13 19.39
C PHE A 110 -9.01 6.52 20.03
N GLU A 111 -7.99 7.30 19.65
CA GLU A 111 -7.90 8.72 19.95
C GLU A 111 -8.29 9.54 18.73
N ARG A 112 -9.01 10.65 18.95
CA ARG A 112 -9.38 11.56 17.88
C ARG A 112 -8.21 12.47 17.52
N ILE A 113 -7.89 12.53 16.23
CA ILE A 113 -6.83 13.37 15.67
C ILE A 113 -7.42 14.69 15.18
N CYS A 114 -8.38 14.62 14.25
CA CYS A 114 -8.98 15.80 13.64
C CYS A 114 -10.35 15.47 13.03
N GLU A 115 -11.01 16.50 12.50
CA GLU A 115 -12.22 16.38 11.70
C GLU A 115 -12.07 17.20 10.42
N TYR A 116 -12.71 16.74 9.36
CA TYR A 116 -12.95 17.53 8.17
C TYR A 116 -14.37 17.29 7.64
N GLU A 117 -14.89 18.28 6.92
CA GLU A 117 -16.15 18.16 6.21
C GLU A 117 -15.89 17.84 4.74
N ARG A 118 -16.68 16.92 4.20
CA ARG A 118 -16.78 16.61 2.78
C ARG A 118 -18.08 17.23 2.26
N ASP A 119 -18.02 17.97 1.16
CA ASP A 119 -19.16 18.62 0.50
C ASP A 119 -20.12 17.65 -0.24
N TYR A 120 -20.12 16.38 0.16
CA TYR A 120 -20.94 15.31 -0.40
C TYR A 120 -21.31 14.30 0.69
N PRO A 121 -22.56 13.78 0.72
CA PRO A 121 -23.08 13.04 1.88
C PRO A 121 -22.59 11.60 1.99
N SER A 122 -21.87 11.10 0.98
CA SER A 122 -21.34 9.73 0.98
C SER A 122 -19.83 9.72 1.17
N MET A 123 -19.39 8.99 2.20
CA MET A 123 -18.02 8.51 2.30
C MET A 123 -17.95 7.15 1.64
N TYR A 124 -17.37 7.09 0.44
CA TYR A 124 -16.79 5.85 -0.05
C TYR A 124 -15.44 5.65 0.68
N GLN A 125 -14.46 4.98 0.07
CA GLN A 125 -13.10 4.76 0.60
C GLN A 125 -12.17 5.96 0.47
N ALA A 126 -12.69 7.17 0.64
CA ALA A 126 -11.95 8.40 0.45
C ALA A 126 -11.06 8.78 1.66
N PHE A 127 -10.44 7.78 2.29
CA PHE A 127 -9.44 7.91 3.36
C PHE A 127 -8.40 6.80 3.21
N GLU A 128 -7.16 7.16 2.85
CA GLU A 128 -6.04 6.21 2.71
C GLU A 128 -4.80 6.76 3.45
N PRO A 129 -4.47 6.24 4.64
CA PRO A 129 -3.28 6.65 5.37
C PRO A 129 -2.02 6.01 4.77
N PHE A 130 -0.93 6.76 4.69
CA PHE A 130 0.34 6.35 4.07
C PHE A 130 1.56 6.99 4.74
N ARG A 131 2.75 6.52 4.38
CA ARG A 131 4.03 7.07 4.84
C ARG A 131 4.74 7.78 3.71
N GLN A 132 5.33 8.93 4.01
CA GLN A 132 6.24 9.62 3.10
C GLN A 132 7.28 10.39 3.90
N ALA A 133 8.56 10.21 3.56
CA ALA A 133 9.68 10.92 4.20
C ALA A 133 9.62 10.90 5.74
N GLY A 134 9.31 9.74 6.34
CA GLY A 134 9.21 9.57 7.79
C GLY A 134 7.96 10.17 8.44
N ARG A 135 7.04 10.75 7.66
CA ARG A 135 5.76 11.30 8.14
C ARG A 135 4.61 10.36 7.82
N GLU A 136 3.57 10.44 8.63
CA GLU A 136 2.30 9.75 8.40
C GLU A 136 1.29 10.76 7.88
N LEU A 137 0.77 10.46 6.69
CA LEU A 137 -0.13 11.30 5.93
C LEU A 137 -1.38 10.50 5.58
N ALA A 138 -2.42 11.16 5.09
CA ALA A 138 -3.56 10.47 4.50
C ALA A 138 -4.07 11.19 3.24
N LEU A 139 -4.39 10.43 2.21
CA LEU A 139 -5.22 10.92 1.11
C LEU A 139 -6.66 11.01 1.62
N VAL A 140 -7.26 12.17 1.43
CA VAL A 140 -8.66 12.47 1.77
C VAL A 140 -9.32 13.20 0.62
N SER A 141 -10.65 13.31 0.64
CA SER A 141 -11.39 14.09 -0.34
C SER A 141 -12.46 14.92 0.37
N ARG A 142 -12.14 16.19 0.61
CA ARG A 142 -13.05 17.20 1.20
C ARG A 142 -13.99 17.77 0.15
N HIS A 143 -13.46 18.01 -1.04
CA HIS A 143 -14.27 18.31 -2.20
C HIS A 143 -14.53 17.03 -2.96
N TYR A 144 -15.78 16.79 -3.33
CA TYR A 144 -16.26 15.59 -4.02
C TYR A 144 -15.46 15.22 -5.27
N THR A 145 -14.75 16.19 -5.86
CA THR A 145 -13.97 16.01 -7.09
C THR A 145 -12.45 16.06 -6.91
N ARG A 146 -11.96 16.24 -5.67
CA ARG A 146 -10.54 16.49 -5.39
C ARG A 146 -9.97 15.55 -4.34
N ALA A 147 -8.70 15.23 -4.53
CA ALA A 147 -7.82 14.67 -3.53
C ALA A 147 -7.10 15.78 -2.76
N ALA A 148 -6.89 15.53 -1.47
CA ALA A 148 -6.08 16.34 -0.59
C ALA A 148 -5.21 15.42 0.27
N VAL A 149 -4.10 15.94 0.80
CA VAL A 149 -3.25 15.25 1.75
C VAL A 149 -3.37 15.90 3.11
N LEU A 150 -3.84 15.10 4.07
CA LEU A 150 -3.90 15.39 5.49
C LEU A 150 -2.60 14.96 6.17
N ASP A 151 -1.99 15.85 6.92
CA ASP A 151 -0.90 15.50 7.85
C ASP A 151 -1.48 14.96 9.15
N LEU A 152 -1.29 13.66 9.41
CA LEU A 152 -1.91 12.97 10.55
C LEU A 152 -1.31 13.42 11.89
N ALA A 153 -0.12 14.02 11.89
CA ALA A 153 0.47 14.57 13.11
C ALA A 153 -0.18 15.91 13.53
N SER A 154 -0.51 16.77 12.56
CA SER A 154 -1.06 18.11 12.83
C SER A 154 -2.57 18.22 12.63
N GLY A 155 -3.19 17.25 11.96
CA GLY A 155 -4.60 17.29 11.58
C GLY A 155 -4.92 18.34 10.51
N LYS A 156 -3.90 18.81 9.76
CA LYS A 156 -4.05 19.88 8.75
C LYS A 156 -3.89 19.34 7.33
N ILE A 157 -4.65 19.90 6.40
CA ILE A 157 -4.42 19.68 4.98
C ILE A 157 -3.16 20.44 4.57
N ILE A 158 -2.20 19.72 3.99
CA ILE A 158 -0.90 20.26 3.59
C ILE A 158 -0.71 20.32 2.07
N ALA A 159 -1.51 19.60 1.30
CA ALA A 159 -1.54 19.66 -0.16
C ALA A 159 -2.96 19.35 -0.66
N GLU A 160 -3.37 19.93 -1.77
CA GLU A 160 -4.69 19.70 -2.37
C GLU A 160 -4.61 19.94 -3.89
N GLU A 161 -5.43 19.23 -4.65
CA GLU A 161 -5.57 19.48 -6.08
C GLU A 161 -6.13 20.89 -6.33
N THR A 162 -5.62 21.55 -7.38
CA THR A 162 -6.14 22.86 -7.84
C THR A 162 -7.28 22.68 -8.83
N GLU A 163 -8.00 23.74 -9.19
CA GLU A 163 -9.25 23.62 -9.97
C GLU A 163 -9.07 23.40 -11.47
N ASP A 164 -7.85 23.49 -12.05
CA ASP A 164 -7.73 23.49 -13.52
C ASP A 164 -6.44 22.82 -14.10
N PRO A 165 -6.56 21.62 -14.73
CA PRO A 165 -7.68 20.70 -14.65
C PRO A 165 -7.28 19.37 -13.99
N PRO A 166 -7.14 19.30 -12.67
CA PRO A 166 -7.30 18.02 -11.98
C PRO A 166 -8.74 17.89 -11.44
N GLY A 167 -9.60 17.16 -12.16
CA GLY A 167 -10.83 16.60 -11.60
C GLY A 167 -12.18 17.06 -12.11
N SER A 168 -12.30 17.69 -13.28
CA SER A 168 -13.60 18.14 -13.81
C SER A 168 -14.60 16.99 -13.95
N GLY A 169 -15.42 16.81 -12.92
CA GLY A 169 -16.40 15.74 -12.79
C GLY A 169 -15.86 14.37 -12.38
N PHE A 170 -14.58 14.18 -12.03
CA PHE A 170 -14.15 12.88 -11.48
C PHE A 170 -14.43 12.83 -9.99
N CYS A 171 -15.05 11.75 -9.51
CA CYS A 171 -15.54 11.63 -8.15
C CYS A 171 -14.78 10.52 -7.40
N PRO A 172 -13.77 10.83 -6.57
CA PRO A 172 -13.01 9.81 -5.85
C PRO A 172 -13.91 8.97 -4.96
N ILE A 173 -13.89 7.66 -5.19
CA ILE A 173 -14.53 6.67 -4.33
C ILE A 173 -13.50 5.85 -3.55
N GLY A 174 -12.23 5.91 -3.91
CA GLY A 174 -11.17 5.27 -3.14
C GLY A 174 -9.78 5.69 -3.52
N PHE A 175 -8.85 5.47 -2.59
CA PHE A 175 -7.44 5.78 -2.72
C PHE A 175 -6.59 4.57 -2.35
N TYR A 176 -5.40 4.47 -2.94
CA TYR A 176 -4.40 3.50 -2.55
C TYR A 176 -3.01 4.08 -2.70
N VAL A 177 -2.23 4.03 -1.63
CA VAL A 177 -0.81 4.36 -1.65
C VAL A 177 -0.03 3.12 -1.21
N PRO A 178 0.80 2.54 -2.08
CA PRO A 178 1.60 1.38 -1.72
C PRO A 178 2.52 1.68 -0.53
N ASP A 179 2.41 0.86 0.51
CA ASP A 179 3.35 0.83 1.64
C ASP A 179 4.42 -0.25 1.37
N TRP A 180 5.60 -0.10 1.96
CA TRP A 180 6.67 -1.10 1.89
C TRP A 180 6.18 -2.51 2.25
N TRP A 181 5.32 -2.60 3.26
CA TRP A 181 4.76 -3.87 3.73
C TRP A 181 3.67 -4.47 2.82
N ASP A 182 3.23 -3.77 1.78
CA ASP A 182 2.34 -4.35 0.78
C ASP A 182 3.08 -5.21 -0.23
N ILE A 183 4.37 -4.93 -0.44
CA ILE A 183 5.19 -5.52 -1.51
C ILE A 183 6.27 -6.44 -0.95
N HIS A 184 6.75 -6.14 0.26
CA HIS A 184 7.85 -6.83 0.90
C HIS A 184 7.41 -7.54 2.19
N ASP A 185 8.06 -8.66 2.50
CA ASP A 185 7.72 -9.56 3.61
C ASP A 185 8.73 -9.53 4.78
N ALA A 186 9.70 -8.62 4.76
CA ALA A 186 10.87 -8.54 5.65
C ALA A 186 11.93 -9.64 5.47
N SER A 187 11.76 -10.62 4.57
CA SER A 187 12.77 -11.67 4.37
C SER A 187 14.10 -11.10 3.86
N THR A 188 14.04 -9.95 3.18
CA THR A 188 15.20 -9.20 2.69
C THR A 188 15.26 -7.86 3.41
N ILE A 189 16.31 -7.63 4.20
CA ILE A 189 16.58 -6.39 4.92
C ILE A 189 17.81 -5.67 4.36
N PRO A 190 18.00 -4.36 4.62
CA PRO A 190 19.20 -3.65 4.21
C PRO A 190 20.48 -4.36 4.64
N GLY A 191 21.39 -4.55 3.70
CA GLY A 191 22.60 -5.34 3.90
C GLY A 191 22.42 -6.84 3.71
N SER A 192 21.25 -7.34 3.32
CA SER A 192 21.07 -8.69 2.78
C SER A 192 21.82 -8.88 1.46
N GLU A 193 22.17 -10.12 1.12
CA GLU A 193 22.81 -10.42 -0.17
C GLU A 193 21.91 -10.12 -1.37
N TYR A 194 20.59 -10.26 -1.19
CA TYR A 194 19.60 -9.96 -2.20
C TYR A 194 19.09 -8.51 -2.14
N TRP A 195 19.56 -7.72 -1.17
CA TRP A 195 19.15 -6.32 -1.05
C TRP A 195 19.72 -5.50 -2.20
N ASN A 196 18.86 -4.73 -2.85
CA ASN A 196 19.20 -3.79 -3.89
C ASN A 196 18.37 -2.50 -3.75
N ALA A 197 18.65 -1.50 -4.57
CA ALA A 197 18.00 -0.20 -4.47
C ALA A 197 16.48 -0.24 -4.76
N ASP A 198 15.97 -1.25 -5.47
CA ASP A 198 14.52 -1.40 -5.68
C ASP A 198 13.80 -1.86 -4.41
N ASP A 199 14.51 -2.47 -3.45
CA ASP A 199 13.93 -2.87 -2.16
C ASP A 199 13.69 -1.68 -1.22
N GLU A 200 14.18 -0.49 -1.57
CA GLU A 200 13.89 0.76 -0.84
C GLU A 200 12.54 1.37 -1.23
N TRP A 201 11.90 0.84 -2.27
CA TRP A 201 10.63 1.33 -2.80
C TRP A 201 9.46 0.46 -2.28
N PRO A 202 8.24 1.01 -2.09
CA PRO A 202 7.78 2.38 -2.34
C PRO A 202 8.08 3.35 -1.20
N LEU A 203 8.13 4.64 -1.53
CA LEU A 203 8.41 5.74 -0.61
C LEU A 203 7.18 6.62 -0.31
N GLY A 204 6.00 6.19 -0.75
CA GLY A 204 4.76 6.97 -0.69
C GLY A 204 4.76 8.21 -1.58
N ASP A 205 5.53 8.18 -2.67
CA ASP A 205 5.69 9.26 -3.64
C ASP A 205 4.71 9.19 -4.82
N PHE A 206 3.87 8.16 -4.85
CA PHE A 206 2.77 8.02 -5.79
C PHE A 206 1.61 7.24 -5.17
N GLY A 207 0.44 7.35 -5.77
CA GLY A 207 -0.72 6.55 -5.41
C GLY A 207 -1.68 6.39 -6.57
N PHE A 208 -2.85 5.84 -6.25
CA PHE A 208 -3.94 5.66 -7.18
C PHE A 208 -5.20 6.24 -6.57
N VAL A 209 -6.05 6.80 -7.43
CA VAL A 209 -7.44 7.12 -7.10
C VAL A 209 -8.33 6.39 -8.07
N TRP A 210 -9.45 5.86 -7.57
CA TRP A 210 -10.51 5.36 -8.43
C TRP A 210 -11.84 6.01 -8.09
N GLY A 211 -12.72 6.06 -9.08
CA GLY A 211 -13.96 6.82 -9.01
C GLY A 211 -14.73 6.80 -10.31
N CYS A 212 -15.94 7.36 -10.29
CA CYS A 212 -16.71 7.60 -11.51
C CYS A 212 -16.39 8.98 -12.10
N HIS A 213 -16.74 9.17 -13.37
CA HIS A 213 -16.97 10.52 -13.86
C HIS A 213 -18.45 10.85 -13.73
N TRP A 214 -18.76 12.11 -13.48
CA TRP A 214 -20.11 12.61 -13.42
C TRP A 214 -20.89 12.20 -14.68
N GLY A 215 -21.99 11.50 -14.48
CA GLY A 215 -22.84 10.97 -15.56
C GLY A 215 -22.43 9.59 -16.08
N ASP A 216 -21.39 8.97 -15.51
CA ASP A 216 -20.93 7.61 -15.81
C ASP A 216 -20.81 6.80 -14.51
N ASP A 217 -21.95 6.28 -14.06
CA ASP A 217 -22.04 5.44 -12.85
C ASP A 217 -21.80 3.94 -13.16
N THR A 218 -21.53 3.61 -14.43
CA THR A 218 -21.41 2.22 -14.89
C THR A 218 -20.02 1.63 -14.71
N SER A 219 -19.04 2.47 -14.38
CA SER A 219 -17.65 2.06 -14.24
C SER A 219 -16.89 2.88 -13.21
N TRP A 220 -15.75 2.33 -12.81
CA TRP A 220 -14.73 3.08 -12.11
C TRP A 220 -13.55 3.31 -13.05
N LYS A 221 -12.94 4.48 -12.97
CA LYS A 221 -11.69 4.81 -13.66
C LYS A 221 -10.58 4.90 -12.65
N VAL A 222 -9.40 4.39 -12.98
CA VAL A 222 -8.21 4.52 -12.14
C VAL A 222 -7.32 5.61 -12.69
N GLN A 223 -6.95 6.58 -11.86
CA GLN A 223 -6.00 7.64 -12.19
C GLN A 223 -4.76 7.54 -11.30
N TYR A 224 -3.63 7.99 -11.84
CA TYR A 224 -2.37 8.06 -11.12
C TYR A 224 -2.31 9.35 -10.28
N LEU A 225 -1.83 9.25 -9.05
CA LEU A 225 -1.52 10.39 -8.20
C LEU A 225 0.00 10.55 -8.07
N ASP A 226 0.52 11.73 -8.43
CA ASP A 226 1.90 12.14 -8.15
C ASP A 226 1.95 12.84 -6.79
N LEU A 227 2.59 12.19 -5.82
CA LEU A 227 2.71 12.66 -4.45
C LEU A 227 4.12 13.18 -4.13
N ARG A 228 5.04 13.24 -5.09
CA ARG A 228 6.44 13.65 -4.86
C ARG A 228 6.61 15.05 -4.25
N ARG A 229 5.60 15.91 -4.43
CA ARG A 229 5.64 17.33 -4.06
C ARG A 229 4.61 17.73 -3.00
N VAL A 230 4.13 16.77 -2.21
CA VAL A 230 3.18 17.02 -1.13
C VAL A 230 3.72 18.05 -0.13
N HIS A 231 5.02 18.05 0.17
CA HIS A 231 5.62 19.04 1.05
C HIS A 231 5.66 20.47 0.46
N ASP A 232 5.55 20.59 -0.86
CA ASP A 232 5.38 21.88 -1.54
C ASP A 232 3.90 22.29 -1.65
N GLY A 233 2.98 21.48 -1.10
CA GLY A 233 1.54 21.66 -1.22
C GLY A 233 0.95 21.20 -2.56
N ILE A 234 1.67 20.37 -3.32
CA ILE A 234 1.29 20.01 -4.68
C ILE A 234 0.98 18.51 -4.78
N ILE A 235 -0.19 18.21 -5.35
CA ILE A 235 -0.62 16.88 -5.77
C ILE A 235 -0.86 16.95 -7.28
N GLY A 236 -0.26 16.02 -8.02
CA GLY A 236 -0.57 15.82 -9.43
C GLY A 236 -1.54 14.66 -9.60
N ARG A 237 -2.43 14.77 -10.58
CA ARG A 237 -3.27 13.66 -11.03
C ARG A 237 -3.27 13.58 -12.54
N ASP A 238 -3.19 12.37 -13.07
CA ASP A 238 -3.30 12.14 -14.50
C ASP A 238 -3.98 10.80 -14.82
N ASP A 239 -4.55 10.75 -16.02
CA ASP A 239 -5.31 9.63 -16.57
C ASP A 239 -4.43 8.70 -17.42
N ARG A 240 -3.14 8.51 -17.07
CA ARG A 240 -2.19 7.72 -17.90
C ARG A 240 -2.61 6.27 -18.18
N PHE A 241 -3.54 5.72 -17.40
CA PHE A 241 -4.06 4.36 -17.58
C PHE A 241 -5.31 4.32 -18.47
N GLY A 242 -5.84 5.48 -18.87
CA GLY A 242 -7.13 5.58 -19.55
C GLY A 242 -8.27 5.13 -18.64
N TYR A 243 -9.27 4.50 -19.25
CA TYR A 243 -10.41 3.96 -18.54
C TYR A 243 -10.17 2.49 -18.22
N VAL A 244 -10.30 2.13 -16.95
CA VAL A 244 -10.07 0.76 -16.46
C VAL A 244 -11.32 0.30 -15.74
N LYS A 245 -12.27 -0.32 -16.45
CA LYS A 245 -13.47 -0.90 -15.83
C LYS A 245 -13.04 -1.96 -14.82
N LEU A 246 -13.16 -1.61 -13.54
CA LEU A 246 -12.67 -2.46 -12.45
C LEU A 246 -13.57 -3.68 -12.28
N ALA A 247 -12.94 -4.83 -12.01
CA ALA A 247 -13.59 -6.13 -11.80
C ALA A 247 -14.33 -6.27 -10.47
N THR A 248 -15.01 -5.21 -10.07
CA THR A 248 -15.48 -5.06 -8.71
C THR A 248 -16.94 -4.65 -8.74
N THR A 249 -17.78 -5.64 -8.47
CA THR A 249 -19.01 -5.41 -7.71
C THR A 249 -18.66 -4.64 -6.42
N PRO A 250 -19.55 -3.81 -5.86
CA PRO A 250 -19.24 -2.71 -4.93
C PRO A 250 -18.66 -3.09 -3.54
N THR A 251 -18.09 -4.28 -3.38
CA THR A 251 -17.62 -4.86 -2.13
C THR A 251 -16.14 -4.70 -1.86
N VAL A 252 -15.38 -3.92 -2.65
CA VAL A 252 -14.11 -3.44 -2.12
C VAL A 252 -14.49 -2.62 -0.89
N GLY A 253 -14.09 -3.07 0.29
CA GLY A 253 -14.16 -2.31 1.53
C GLY A 253 -12.74 -1.92 1.91
N SER A 254 -12.47 -0.62 2.11
CA SER A 254 -11.18 -0.20 2.64
C SER A 254 -11.11 -0.66 4.09
N ALA A 255 -10.01 -1.31 4.48
CA ALA A 255 -9.79 -1.71 5.86
C ALA A 255 -9.91 -0.52 6.83
N SER A 256 -9.61 0.71 6.37
CA SER A 256 -9.72 1.93 7.17
C SER A 256 -11.15 2.47 7.33
N LEU A 257 -12.12 1.97 6.57
CA LEU A 257 -13.55 2.27 6.74
C LEU A 257 -14.31 1.22 7.56
N ILE A 258 -13.71 0.04 7.79
CA ILE A 258 -14.34 -0.99 8.60
C ILE A 258 -14.17 -0.59 10.06
N PHE A 259 -15.03 0.32 10.52
CA PHE A 259 -15.21 0.59 11.93
C PHE A 259 -16.06 -0.53 12.54
N ASP A 260 -15.50 -1.74 12.59
CA ASP A 260 -16.11 -2.79 13.38
C ASP A 260 -15.62 -2.65 14.82
N SER A 261 -16.38 -1.88 15.61
CA SER A 261 -16.15 -1.73 17.06
C SER A 261 -16.13 -3.08 17.79
N SER A 262 -16.69 -4.15 17.22
CA SER A 262 -16.68 -5.50 17.81
C SER A 262 -15.36 -6.26 17.59
N THR A 263 -14.52 -5.85 16.64
CA THR A 263 -13.16 -6.41 16.45
C THR A 263 -12.08 -5.69 17.26
N VAL A 264 -12.43 -4.56 17.88
CA VAL A 264 -11.54 -3.76 18.72
C VAL A 264 -11.20 -4.55 19.99
N GLY A 265 -10.03 -5.20 20.00
CA GLY A 265 -9.53 -6.01 21.11
C GLY A 265 -9.05 -7.41 20.72
N SER A 266 -9.30 -7.87 19.50
CA SER A 266 -8.66 -9.09 19.01
C SER A 266 -7.16 -8.85 18.82
N ALA A 267 -6.33 -9.59 19.56
CA ALA A 267 -4.87 -9.60 19.39
C ALA A 267 -4.43 -10.09 17.98
N HIS A 268 -5.38 -10.48 17.14
CA HIS A 268 -5.18 -10.99 15.78
C HIS A 268 -5.91 -10.18 14.73
N ALA A 269 -5.98 -8.84 14.88
CA ALA A 269 -6.47 -7.99 13.80
C ALA A 269 -5.74 -8.36 12.50
N THR A 270 -6.50 -8.79 11.48
CA THR A 270 -5.93 -9.21 10.20
C THR A 270 -5.25 -7.98 9.59
N PRO A 271 -3.97 -8.08 9.18
CA PRO A 271 -3.29 -6.97 8.55
C PRO A 271 -4.10 -6.46 7.37
N SER A 272 -4.23 -5.14 7.24
CA SER A 272 -4.85 -4.56 6.06
C SER A 272 -4.11 -5.02 4.81
N LEU A 273 -4.84 -5.32 3.73
CA LEU A 273 -4.26 -5.70 2.45
C LEU A 273 -4.43 -4.55 1.44
N PRO A 274 -3.60 -4.49 0.39
CA PRO A 274 -3.90 -3.67 -0.79
C PRO A 274 -5.29 -3.98 -1.36
N PRO A 275 -5.90 -3.05 -2.13
CA PRO A 275 -7.07 -3.38 -2.91
C PRO A 275 -6.78 -4.57 -3.84
N ALA A 276 -7.60 -5.61 -3.79
CA ALA A 276 -7.35 -6.87 -4.51
C ALA A 276 -7.27 -6.74 -6.04
N PHE A 277 -7.71 -5.61 -6.59
CA PHE A 277 -7.64 -5.31 -8.02
C PHE A 277 -6.39 -4.54 -8.42
N ILE A 278 -5.53 -4.13 -7.49
CA ILE A 278 -4.27 -3.42 -7.78
C ILE A 278 -3.10 -4.26 -7.27
N ASP A 279 -2.20 -4.64 -8.17
CA ASP A 279 -0.93 -5.28 -7.85
C ASP A 279 0.20 -4.38 -8.35
N VAL A 280 1.12 -4.00 -7.46
CA VAL A 280 2.23 -3.09 -7.77
C VAL A 280 3.54 -3.80 -7.49
N GLN A 281 4.46 -3.72 -8.45
CA GLN A 281 5.76 -4.36 -8.36
C GLN A 281 6.85 -3.45 -8.95
N ARG A 282 8.08 -3.65 -8.51
CA ARG A 282 9.25 -2.99 -9.06
C ARG A 282 10.32 -4.01 -9.36
N HIS A 283 10.87 -3.97 -10.57
CA HIS A 283 11.94 -4.87 -10.98
C HIS A 283 12.89 -4.17 -11.94
N ALA A 284 14.18 -4.18 -11.59
CA ALA A 284 15.26 -3.55 -12.36
C ALA A 284 14.97 -2.07 -12.66
N GLY A 285 14.60 -1.31 -11.62
CA GLY A 285 14.28 0.11 -11.68
C GLY A 285 12.95 0.45 -12.33
N LYS A 286 12.19 -0.53 -12.83
CA LYS A 286 10.91 -0.30 -13.52
C LYS A 286 9.74 -0.62 -12.61
N THR A 287 8.94 0.39 -12.31
CA THR A 287 7.65 0.24 -11.65
C THR A 287 6.62 -0.29 -12.63
N ARG A 288 5.85 -1.30 -12.22
CA ARG A 288 4.73 -1.86 -12.97
C ARG A 288 3.51 -1.95 -12.05
N VAL A 289 2.34 -1.72 -12.62
CA VAL A 289 1.05 -1.95 -11.98
C VAL A 289 0.23 -2.89 -12.86
N ARG A 290 -0.47 -3.83 -12.24
CA ARG A 290 -1.49 -4.67 -12.87
C ARG A 290 -2.83 -4.33 -12.22
N PHE A 291 -3.83 -4.13 -13.07
CA PHE A 291 -5.21 -3.99 -12.64
C PHE A 291 -5.97 -5.27 -12.98
N ASN A 292 -6.76 -5.80 -12.04
CA ASN A 292 -7.73 -6.84 -12.34
C ASN A 292 -8.98 -6.18 -12.92
N VAL A 293 -9.28 -6.47 -14.18
CA VAL A 293 -10.41 -5.94 -14.94
C VAL A 293 -11.41 -7.06 -15.25
N GLU A 294 -12.68 -6.72 -15.23
CA GLU A 294 -13.77 -7.64 -15.60
C GLU A 294 -14.09 -7.41 -17.07
N LEU A 295 -14.23 -8.51 -17.79
CA LEU A 295 -14.50 -8.53 -19.22
C LEU A 295 -15.67 -9.47 -19.43
N ASP A 296 -16.75 -8.93 -19.96
CA ASP A 296 -17.91 -9.71 -20.37
C ASP A 296 -17.71 -10.25 -21.79
N PHE A 297 -17.91 -11.56 -21.95
CA PHE A 297 -17.82 -12.23 -23.23
C PHE A 297 -19.19 -12.76 -23.63
N ASP A 298 -19.61 -12.45 -24.84
CA ASP A 298 -20.73 -13.14 -25.46
C ASP A 298 -20.29 -14.57 -25.83
N LEU A 299 -20.94 -15.57 -25.24
CA LEU A 299 -20.53 -16.98 -25.39
C LEU A 299 -20.82 -17.54 -26.78
N GLU A 300 -21.74 -16.94 -27.54
CA GLU A 300 -22.09 -17.41 -28.89
C GLU A 300 -21.07 -16.96 -29.94
N SER A 301 -20.61 -15.71 -29.83
CA SER A 301 -19.65 -15.09 -30.73
C SER A 301 -18.20 -15.22 -30.25
N GLY A 302 -17.97 -15.43 -28.95
CA GLY A 302 -16.65 -15.41 -28.32
C GLY A 302 -16.01 -14.02 -28.31
N VAL A 303 -16.77 -12.98 -28.63
CA VAL A 303 -16.30 -11.60 -28.68
C VAL A 303 -16.54 -10.95 -27.31
N VAL A 304 -15.56 -10.17 -26.84
CA VAL A 304 -15.79 -9.29 -25.68
C VAL A 304 -16.90 -8.34 -26.07
N ASP A 305 -17.94 -8.19 -25.26
CA ASP A 305 -19.04 -7.28 -25.56
C ASP A 305 -18.48 -5.87 -25.76
N ALA A 306 -18.31 -5.46 -27.02
CA ALA A 306 -17.50 -4.32 -27.40
C ALA A 306 -18.18 -2.99 -27.07
N ASP A 307 -19.51 -3.03 -26.86
CA ASP A 307 -20.26 -1.90 -26.34
C ASP A 307 -19.77 -1.52 -24.93
N ASP A 308 -19.23 -2.48 -24.17
CA ASP A 308 -18.61 -2.27 -22.86
C ASP A 308 -17.14 -1.78 -22.94
N LEU A 309 -16.44 -2.07 -24.05
CA LEU A 309 -15.07 -1.62 -24.30
C LEU A 309 -14.99 -0.23 -24.95
N SER A 310 -16.08 0.31 -25.48
CA SER A 310 -16.11 1.58 -26.22
C SER A 310 -15.73 2.81 -25.37
N GLY A 311 -15.74 2.68 -24.03
CA GLY A 311 -15.20 3.67 -23.08
C GLY A 311 -13.67 3.65 -22.90
N MET A 312 -12.95 2.65 -23.43
CA MET A 312 -11.52 2.43 -23.14
C MET A 312 -10.52 3.22 -23.99
N ASN A 313 -10.92 3.95 -25.04
CA ASN A 313 -9.93 4.47 -26.01
C ASN A 313 -10.29 5.79 -26.73
N ARG A 314 -10.65 6.86 -26.01
CA ARG A 314 -10.75 8.21 -26.61
C ARG A 314 -10.25 9.34 -25.69
N SER A 315 -8.94 9.44 -25.46
CA SER A 315 -8.30 10.71 -25.07
C SER A 315 -6.80 10.74 -25.36
N ARG A 316 -6.42 10.70 -26.65
CA ARG A 316 -5.16 11.33 -27.12
C ARG A 316 -5.36 11.90 -28.54
N ALA A 317 -5.65 13.20 -28.58
CA ALA A 317 -5.25 14.09 -29.65
C ALA A 317 -4.26 15.09 -29.04
#